data_AF-A0A0T1W2T8-F1
#
_entry.id   AF-A0A0T1W2T8-F1
#
_cell.length_a   1.000
_cell.length_b   1.000
_cell.length_c   1.000
_cell.angle_alpha   90.00
_cell.angle_beta   90.00
_cell.angle_gamma   90.00
#
_symmetry.space_group_name_H-M   'P 1'
#
loop_
_entity.id
_entity.type
_entity.pdbx_description
1 polymer ?
#
loop_
_entity_poly.entity_id
_entity_poly.type
_entity_poly.pdbx_seq_one_letter_code
_entity_poly.pdbx_strand_id
1 'polypeptide(L)'
;MSPTGAACDIRTYHYLVPPEPNPIGCQLYGDRLQLDAGGPGSLACHADSLLAQPLRTQAYDRPVSLGQITCEISEQAGVTCRDTVTSHFFRLSQQSYDVA
;
A
#
# COMPACT_ATOMS: atom_id res chain seq x y z
N MET A 1 -12.28 1.42 -4.25
CA MET A 1 -11.24 0.43 -4.56
C MET A 1 -11.82 -0.60 -5.51
N SER A 2 -11.07 -0.95 -6.56
CA SER A 2 -11.46 -2.04 -7.46
C SER A 2 -11.57 -3.35 -6.66
N PRO A 3 -12.44 -4.30 -7.03
CA PRO A 3 -12.59 -5.57 -6.31
C PRO A 3 -11.33 -6.47 -6.35
N THR A 4 -10.33 -6.08 -7.14
CA THR A 4 -9.06 -6.80 -7.35
C THR A 4 -7.88 -5.86 -7.17
N GLY A 5 -7.45 -5.67 -5.93
CA GLY A 5 -6.34 -4.78 -5.59
C GLY A 5 -5.85 -4.97 -4.16
N ALA A 6 -4.82 -4.23 -3.80
CA ALA A 6 -4.31 -4.14 -2.43
C ALA A 6 -4.19 -2.67 -2.02
N ALA A 7 -4.45 -2.39 -0.75
CA ALA A 7 -4.07 -1.13 -0.14
C ALA A 7 -3.54 -1.36 1.27
N CYS A 8 -2.65 -0.47 1.70
CA CYS A 8 -2.01 -0.54 3.01
C CYS A 8 -1.95 0.87 3.62
N ASP A 9 -2.51 1.01 4.82
CA ASP A 9 -2.33 2.19 5.67
C ASP A 9 -1.16 1.97 6.61
N ILE A 10 -0.38 3.03 6.85
CA ILE A 10 0.68 3.02 7.86
C ILE A 10 0.47 4.13 8.88
N ARG A 11 0.41 3.75 10.17
CA ARG A 11 0.17 4.71 11.26
C ARG A 11 1.38 5.60 11.57
N THR A 12 2.57 5.04 11.45
CA THR A 12 3.81 5.70 11.84
C THR A 12 4.85 5.49 10.76
N TYR A 13 5.33 6.60 10.22
CA TYR A 13 6.35 6.61 9.17
C TYR A 13 7.24 7.85 9.32
N HIS A 14 8.42 7.77 8.72
CA HIS A 14 9.48 8.78 8.80
C HIS A 14 9.93 9.29 7.43
N TYR A 15 9.37 8.76 6.35
CA TYR A 15 9.62 9.26 5.00
C TYR A 15 8.91 10.59 4.75
N LEU A 16 9.42 11.35 3.78
CA LEU A 16 8.77 12.56 3.32
C LEU A 16 7.61 12.21 2.40
N VAL A 17 6.46 12.81 2.64
CA VAL A 17 5.33 12.75 1.72
C VAL A 17 5.59 13.76 0.60
N PRO A 18 5.50 13.38 -0.69
CA PRO A 18 5.65 14.31 -1.78
C PRO A 18 4.66 15.48 -1.64
N PRO A 19 5.11 16.72 -1.84
CA PRO A 19 4.25 17.89 -1.70
C PRO A 19 3.16 17.99 -2.79
N GLU A 20 3.28 17.26 -3.91
CA GLU A 20 2.34 17.33 -5.04
C GLU A 20 2.11 16.00 -5.79
N PRO A 21 0.94 15.85 -6.44
CA PRO A 21 -0.29 16.61 -6.21
C PRO A 21 -1.10 15.87 -5.16
N ASN A 22 -1.14 16.39 -3.93
CA ASN A 22 -2.26 16.07 -3.06
C ASN A 22 -3.53 16.54 -3.82
N PRO A 23 -4.44 15.64 -4.24
CA PRO A 23 -5.56 16.05 -5.08
C PRO A 23 -6.39 17.12 -4.38
N ILE A 24 -6.88 18.13 -5.10
CA ILE A 24 -7.79 19.14 -4.53
C ILE A 24 -8.96 18.41 -3.84
N GLY A 25 -9.18 18.69 -2.56
CA GLY A 25 -10.23 18.05 -1.77
C GLY A 25 -9.82 16.76 -1.06
N CYS A 26 -8.54 16.40 -1.07
CA CYS A 26 -8.07 15.24 -0.34
C CYS A 26 -8.03 15.46 1.17
N GLN A 27 -8.62 14.53 1.92
CA GLN A 27 -8.70 14.62 3.38
C GLN A 27 -7.43 14.08 4.05
N LEU A 28 -6.98 12.89 3.65
CA LEU A 28 -5.78 12.23 4.16
C LEU A 28 -4.91 11.75 2.99
N TYR A 29 -3.60 11.99 3.09
CA TYR A 29 -2.61 11.65 2.07
C TYR A 29 -1.25 11.36 2.71
N GLY A 30 -0.45 10.50 2.06
CA GLY A 30 0.92 10.16 2.51
C GLY A 30 1.04 8.83 3.27
N ASP A 31 -0.07 8.35 3.82
CA ASP A 31 -0.11 7.17 4.70
C ASP A 31 -0.77 5.94 4.06
N ARG A 32 -1.38 6.08 2.88
CA ARG A 32 -1.95 4.95 2.13
C ARG A 32 -1.24 4.75 0.79
N LEU A 33 -0.78 3.52 0.55
CA LEU A 33 -0.47 3.06 -0.80
C LEU A 33 -1.56 2.13 -1.32
N GLN A 34 -1.76 2.15 -2.64
CA GLN A 34 -2.67 1.26 -3.34
C GLN A 34 -2.04 0.69 -4.61
N LEU A 35 -2.51 -0.48 -4.99
CA LEU A 35 -2.23 -1.15 -6.26
C LEU A 35 -3.52 -1.81 -6.74
N ASP A 36 -4.04 -1.37 -7.87
CA ASP A 36 -5.12 -2.05 -8.57
C ASP A 36 -4.55 -3.03 -9.60
N ALA A 37 -5.24 -4.15 -9.84
CA ALA A 37 -4.86 -5.11 -10.86
C ALA A 37 -4.69 -4.46 -12.24
N GLY A 38 -3.50 -4.55 -12.82
CA GLY A 38 -3.10 -3.95 -14.09
C GLY A 38 -2.76 -2.46 -14.02
N GLY A 39 -2.91 -1.82 -12.86
CA GLY A 39 -2.57 -0.41 -12.64
C GLY A 39 -1.24 -0.22 -11.89
N PRO A 40 -0.66 0.99 -11.93
CA PRO A 40 0.58 1.29 -11.20
C PRO A 40 0.34 1.41 -9.69
N GLY A 41 1.39 1.14 -8.91
CA GLY A 41 1.38 1.51 -7.50
C GLY A 41 1.29 3.02 -7.30
N SER A 42 0.57 3.49 -6.28
CA SER A 42 0.44 4.93 -6.03
C SER A 42 0.16 5.27 -4.57
N LEU A 43 0.54 6.48 -4.17
CA LEU A 43 0.01 7.13 -2.98
C LEU A 43 -1.46 7.48 -3.21
N ALA A 44 -2.33 7.01 -2.31
CA ALA A 44 -3.76 7.18 -2.43
C ALA A 44 -4.26 8.31 -1.53
N CYS A 45 -5.12 9.16 -2.09
CA CYS A 45 -5.97 9.99 -1.28
C CYS A 45 -7.09 9.16 -0.65
N HIS A 46 -7.40 9.41 0.62
CA HIS A 46 -8.50 8.72 1.29
C HIS A 46 -9.17 9.56 2.38
N ALA A 47 -10.26 9.03 2.92
CA ALA A 47 -11.12 9.67 3.92
C ALA A 47 -11.54 8.68 5.04
N ASP A 48 -11.08 7.45 4.96
CA ASP A 48 -11.37 6.34 5.87
C ASP A 48 -10.07 5.82 6.49
N SER A 49 -10.10 4.67 7.17
CA SER A 49 -8.86 4.02 7.60
C SER A 49 -9.00 2.51 7.56
N LEU A 50 -8.00 1.87 6.97
CA LEU A 50 -7.84 0.42 6.98
C LEU A 50 -7.29 -0.10 8.31
N LEU A 51 -6.88 0.81 9.22
CA LEU A 51 -6.37 0.46 10.55
C LEU A 51 -7.49 0.21 11.58
N ALA A 52 -8.75 0.21 11.16
CA ALA A 52 -9.89 -0.04 12.04
C ALA A 52 -9.90 -1.49 12.55
N GLN A 53 -9.93 -1.68 13.86
CA GLN A 53 -9.88 -2.98 14.51
C GLN A 53 -11.27 -3.65 14.59
N PRO A 54 -11.35 -5.00 14.61
CA PRO A 54 -10.23 -5.94 14.66
C PRO A 54 -9.69 -6.31 13.28
N LEU A 55 -8.36 -6.30 13.13
CA LEU A 55 -7.66 -6.80 11.94
C LEU A 55 -6.94 -8.10 12.28
N ARG A 56 -6.94 -9.05 11.34
CA ARG A 56 -6.11 -10.25 11.44
C ARG A 56 -4.67 -9.89 11.12
N THR A 57 -3.77 -10.05 12.10
CA THR A 57 -2.34 -9.86 11.88
C THR A 57 -1.80 -10.90 10.90
N GLN A 58 -1.01 -10.45 9.92
CA GLN A 58 -0.22 -11.33 9.07
C GLN A 58 1.18 -11.52 9.64
N ALA A 59 1.65 -12.77 9.60
CA ALA A 59 3.01 -13.12 10.00
C ALA A 59 4.00 -12.71 8.91
N TYR A 60 5.23 -12.43 9.33
CA TYR A 60 6.36 -12.29 8.42
C TYR A 60 6.58 -13.56 7.59
N ASP A 61 7.17 -13.38 6.40
CA ASP A 61 7.52 -14.43 5.44
C ASP A 61 6.34 -15.31 5.01
N ARG A 62 5.11 -14.81 5.22
CA ARG A 62 3.88 -15.48 4.83
C ARG A 62 3.09 -14.62 3.84
N PRO A 63 3.36 -14.76 2.53
CA PRO A 63 2.69 -13.95 1.52
C PRO A 63 1.18 -14.22 1.49
N VAL A 64 0.42 -13.21 1.05
CA VAL A 64 -1.01 -13.28 0.79
C VAL A 64 -1.27 -12.91 -0.65
N SER A 65 -2.10 -13.69 -1.34
CA SER A 65 -2.46 -13.43 -2.73
C SER A 65 -3.97 -13.29 -2.89
N LEU A 66 -4.38 -12.37 -3.76
CA LEU A 66 -5.75 -12.19 -4.20
C LEU A 66 -5.75 -11.90 -5.70
N GLY A 67 -6.22 -12.87 -6.50
CA GLY A 67 -6.11 -12.78 -7.96
C GLY A 67 -4.63 -12.71 -8.39
N GLN A 68 -4.29 -11.72 -9.21
CA GLN A 68 -2.91 -11.47 -9.67
C GLN A 68 -2.09 -10.59 -8.72
N ILE A 69 -2.67 -10.11 -7.61
CA ILE A 69 -1.91 -9.34 -6.62
C ILE A 69 -1.35 -10.29 -5.56
N THR A 70 -0.05 -10.17 -5.28
CA THR A 70 0.62 -10.88 -4.17
C THR A 70 1.33 -9.88 -3.27
N CYS A 71 1.09 -9.97 -1.97
CA CYS A 71 1.71 -9.15 -0.94
C CYS A 71 2.64 -9.99 -0.06
N GLU A 72 3.90 -9.60 0.00
CA GLU A 72 4.96 -10.17 0.83
C GLU A 72 5.15 -9.30 2.07
N ILE A 73 5.29 -9.94 3.24
CA ILE A 73 5.45 -9.27 4.54
C ILE A 73 6.83 -9.61 5.08
N SER A 74 7.71 -8.62 5.17
CA SER A 74 9.08 -8.75 5.66
C SER A 74 9.29 -7.86 6.88
N GLU A 75 10.00 -8.37 7.88
CA GLU A 75 10.37 -7.58 9.06
C GLU A 75 11.27 -6.39 8.70
N GLN A 76 12.18 -6.60 7.75
CA GLN A 76 13.17 -5.60 7.34
C GLN A 76 12.65 -4.67 6.25
N ALA A 77 11.92 -5.22 5.27
CA ALA A 77 11.49 -4.48 4.09
C ALA A 77 10.05 -3.90 4.20
N GLY A 78 9.28 -4.32 5.21
CA GLY A 78 7.87 -3.97 5.35
C GLY A 78 6.96 -4.79 4.44
N VAL A 79 5.94 -4.14 3.86
CA VAL A 79 4.97 -4.79 2.98
C VAL A 79 5.29 -4.48 1.53
N THR A 80 5.43 -5.50 0.69
CA THR A 80 5.57 -5.32 -0.76
C THR A 80 4.40 -6.01 -1.47
N CYS A 81 3.56 -5.26 -2.16
CA CYS A 81 2.49 -5.82 -3.00
C CYS A 81 2.85 -5.63 -4.47
N ARG A 82 2.72 -6.71 -5.25
CA ARG A 82 3.07 -6.75 -6.67
C ARG A 82 1.91 -7.33 -7.46
N ASP A 83 1.73 -6.81 -8.66
CA ASP A 83 0.92 -7.45 -9.68
C ASP A 83 1.80 -8.47 -10.42
N THR A 84 1.43 -9.74 -10.42
CA THR A 84 2.23 -10.84 -10.99
C THR A 84 2.14 -10.92 -12.52
N VAL A 85 1.24 -10.15 -13.13
CA VAL A 85 1.03 -10.09 -14.58
C VAL A 85 1.72 -8.86 -15.19
N THR A 86 1.92 -7.80 -14.40
CA THR A 86 2.64 -6.58 -14.81
C THR A 86 3.93 -6.40 -14.00
N SER A 87 4.65 -5.30 -14.24
CA SER A 87 5.80 -4.91 -13.40
C SER A 87 5.40 -3.98 -12.25
N HIS A 88 4.10 -3.71 -12.07
CA HIS A 88 3.63 -2.72 -11.11
C HIS A 88 3.68 -3.24 -9.68
N PHE A 89 4.04 -2.36 -8.75
CA PHE A 89 4.14 -2.69 -7.35
C PHE A 89 4.06 -1.47 -6.44
N PHE A 90 3.85 -1.74 -5.15
CA PHE A 90 4.32 -0.85 -4.11
C PHE A 90 5.12 -1.59 -3.04
N ARG A 91 6.07 -0.88 -2.41
CA ARG A 91 6.68 -1.25 -1.13
C ARG A 91 6.37 -0.17 -0.11
N LEU A 92 6.02 -0.57 1.10
CA LEU A 92 5.75 0.33 2.22
C LEU A 92 6.45 -0.16 3.49
N SER A 93 7.28 0.69 4.09
CA SER A 93 7.87 0.50 5.42
C SER A 93 7.81 1.81 6.21
N GLN A 94 8.19 1.79 7.49
CA GLN A 94 8.24 3.02 8.29
C GLN A 94 9.26 4.02 7.74
N GLN A 95 10.34 3.54 7.11
CA GLN A 95 11.47 4.37 6.67
C GLN A 95 11.31 4.89 5.24
N SER A 96 10.60 4.15 4.38
CA SER A 96 10.53 4.46 2.96
C SER A 96 9.31 3.83 2.32
N TYR A 97 8.96 4.34 1.15
CA TYR A 97 8.05 3.67 0.25
C TYR A 97 8.60 3.74 -1.18
N ASP A 98 8.18 2.79 -2.02
CA ASP A 98 8.50 2.79 -3.45
C ASP A 98 7.26 2.36 -4.23
N VAL A 99 7.10 2.90 -5.43
CA VAL A 99 6.02 2.56 -6.35
C VAL A 99 6.56 2.42 -7.77
N ALA A 100 5.98 1.50 -8.55
CA ALA A 100 6.20 1.40 -9.99
C ALA A 100 4.95 0.89 -10.71
#